data_AF-A0A7X7L756-F1
#
_entry.id   AF-A0A7X7L756-F1
#
_cell.length_a   1.000
_cell.length_b   1.000
_cell.length_c   1.000
_cell.angle_alpha   90.00
_cell.angle_beta   90.00
_cell.angle_gamma   90.00
#
_symmetry.space_group_name_H-M   'P 1'
#
loop_
_entity.id
_entity.type
_entity.pdbx_description
1 polymer ?
#
loop_
_entity_poly.entity_id
_entity_poly.type
_entity_poly.pdbx_seq_one_letter_code
_entity_poly.pdbx_strand_id
1 'polypeptide(L)'
;MVSASAITGIVFTLIITLIVPVVLWIIFAKKVKGISKAIIAGALGFIIPQLFIRIPILQLLSANPSVTQFSEDNKYFFLLILAFSAGLFETTGRLIVLKVLSKNELSYYSSLGAGYGHGAAEAVGLIGLTYINNIIFAIMINTGSLPLGEQYESIKETFLTTSSSLFYAAGIERVLTVVFHIALTVLFAYMISKKKTLAGFII
;
A
#
# COMPACT_ATOMS: atom_id res chain seq x y z
N MET A 1 0.00 11.43 27.67
CA MET A 1 0.66 10.17 27.27
C MET A 1 -0.19 9.50 26.21
N VAL A 2 0.44 8.80 25.26
CA VAL A 2 -0.28 7.95 24.30
C VAL A 2 -0.98 6.84 25.06
N SER A 3 -2.27 6.65 24.79
CA SER A 3 -3.11 5.68 25.49
C SER A 3 -2.67 4.24 25.19
N ALA A 4 -2.89 3.33 26.13
CA ALA A 4 -2.63 1.91 25.92
C ALA A 4 -3.41 1.36 24.71
N SER A 5 -4.66 1.82 24.51
CA SER A 5 -5.50 1.43 23.37
C SER A 5 -4.93 1.88 22.02
N ALA A 6 -4.33 3.07 21.96
CA ALA A 6 -3.65 3.53 20.75
C ALA A 6 -2.41 2.68 20.46
N ILE A 7 -1.60 2.37 21.47
CA ILE A 7 -0.42 1.51 21.32
C ILE A 7 -0.81 0.11 20.85
N THR A 8 -1.85 -0.49 21.42
CA THR A 8 -2.33 -1.81 20.97
C THR A 8 -2.86 -1.77 19.54
N GLY A 9 -3.50 -0.67 19.12
CA GLY A 9 -3.92 -0.45 17.74
C GLY A 9 -2.75 -0.33 16.77
N ILE A 10 -1.69 0.38 17.16
CA ILE A 10 -0.46 0.50 16.37
C ILE A 10 0.20 -0.87 16.20
N VAL A 11 0.38 -1.62 17.29
CA VAL A 11 0.98 -2.97 17.27
C VAL A 11 0.14 -3.92 16.42
N PHE A 12 -1.19 -3.91 16.59
CA PHE A 12 -2.11 -4.70 15.77
C PHE A 12 -1.90 -4.42 14.28
N THR A 13 -1.91 -3.15 13.88
CA THR A 13 -1.75 -2.79 12.46
C THR A 13 -0.36 -3.12 11.94
N LEU A 14 0.69 -2.97 12.75
CA LEU A 14 2.04 -3.37 12.38
C LEU A 14 2.13 -4.88 12.10
N ILE A 15 1.50 -5.71 12.94
CA ILE A 15 1.44 -7.17 12.72
C ILE A 15 0.71 -7.48 11.41
N ILE A 16 -0.45 -6.87 11.20
CA ILE A 16 -1.28 -7.10 10.00
C ILE A 16 -0.57 -6.66 8.72
N THR A 17 0.22 -5.59 8.76
CA THR A 17 0.82 -5.00 7.56
C THR A 17 2.23 -5.51 7.26
N LEU A 18 2.97 -5.99 8.26
CA LEU A 18 4.34 -6.49 8.08
C LEU A 18 4.47 -8.01 8.27
N ILE A 19 3.87 -8.56 9.32
CA ILE A 19 4.09 -9.96 9.69
C ILE A 19 3.17 -10.88 8.90
N VAL A 20 1.87 -10.60 8.89
CA VAL A 20 0.87 -11.43 8.20
C VAL A 20 1.21 -11.62 6.72
N PRO A 21 1.63 -10.60 5.95
CA PRO A 21 1.94 -10.78 4.54
C PRO A 21 3.16 -11.69 4.30
N VAL A 22 4.16 -11.65 5.18
CA VAL A 22 5.34 -12.53 5.06
C VAL A 22 4.97 -13.96 5.43
N VAL A 23 4.21 -14.16 6.51
CA VAL A 23 3.76 -15.49 6.95
C VAL A 23 2.90 -16.17 5.88
N LEU A 24 1.92 -15.46 5.33
CA LEU A 24 1.05 -15.98 4.28
C LEU A 24 1.83 -16.30 3.00
N TRP A 25 2.83 -15.49 2.63
CA TRP A 25 3.73 -15.84 1.52
C TRP A 25 4.44 -17.17 1.80
N ILE A 26 5.07 -17.35 2.97
CA ILE A 26 5.76 -18.60 3.32
C ILE A 26 4.81 -19.80 3.24
N ILE A 27 3.58 -19.67 3.72
CA ILE A 27 2.56 -20.72 3.65
C ILE A 27 2.23 -21.06 2.18
N PHE A 28 1.97 -20.06 1.34
CA PHE A 28 1.67 -20.27 -0.08
C PHE A 28 2.84 -20.88 -0.84
N ALA A 29 4.07 -20.41 -0.58
CA ALA A 29 5.29 -20.91 -1.19
C ALA A 29 5.50 -22.41 -0.95
N LYS A 30 5.08 -22.91 0.22
CA LYS A 30 5.12 -24.34 0.56
C LYS A 30 4.03 -25.17 -0.12
N LYS A 31 2.87 -24.56 -0.41
CA LYS A 31 1.69 -25.27 -0.94
C LYS A 31 1.60 -25.27 -2.47
N VAL A 32 2.12 -24.22 -3.12
CA VAL A 32 1.94 -24.04 -4.58
C VAL A 32 3.30 -23.78 -5.23
N LYS A 33 3.78 -24.77 -6.00
CA LYS A 33 5.06 -24.67 -6.72
C LYS A 33 5.05 -23.47 -7.67
N GLY A 34 6.07 -22.61 -7.56
CA GLY A 34 6.24 -21.45 -8.45
C GLY A 34 5.43 -20.20 -8.05
N ILE A 35 4.53 -20.26 -7.07
CA ILE A 35 3.71 -19.09 -6.68
C ILE A 35 4.56 -17.92 -6.20
N SER A 36 5.70 -18.19 -5.56
CA SER A 36 6.63 -17.15 -5.10
C SER A 36 7.13 -16.26 -6.23
N LYS A 37 7.33 -16.80 -7.44
CA LYS A 37 7.73 -15.98 -8.59
C LYS A 37 6.62 -15.00 -8.97
N ALA A 38 5.37 -15.45 -8.92
CA ALA A 38 4.22 -14.59 -9.18
C ALA A 38 4.02 -13.55 -8.07
N ILE A 39 4.18 -13.91 -6.79
CA ILE A 39 4.13 -12.99 -5.66
C ILE A 39 5.20 -11.89 -5.81
N ILE A 40 6.45 -12.27 -6.08
CA ILE A 40 7.53 -11.31 -6.30
C ILE A 40 7.22 -10.41 -7.50
N ALA A 41 6.78 -10.98 -8.62
CA ALA A 41 6.42 -10.18 -9.79
C ALA A 41 5.30 -9.18 -9.48
N GLY A 42 4.25 -9.62 -8.77
CA GLY A 42 3.16 -8.78 -8.29
C GLY A 42 3.62 -7.62 -7.41
N ALA A 43 4.48 -7.92 -6.44
CA ALA A 43 5.09 -6.92 -5.55
C ALA A 43 5.90 -5.88 -6.33
N LEU A 44 6.72 -6.31 -7.30
CA LEU A 44 7.46 -5.40 -8.18
C LEU A 44 6.52 -4.53 -9.03
N GLY A 45 5.38 -5.08 -9.45
CA GLY A 45 4.34 -4.34 -10.16
C GLY A 45 3.69 -3.22 -9.35
N PHE A 46 3.75 -3.27 -8.02
CA PHE A 46 3.37 -2.14 -7.16
C PHE A 46 4.58 -1.24 -6.87
N ILE A 47 5.66 -1.84 -6.36
CA ILE A 47 6.83 -1.12 -5.84
C ILE A 47 7.44 -0.20 -6.90
N ILE A 48 7.68 -0.69 -8.12
CA ILE A 48 8.37 0.09 -9.15
C ILE A 48 7.51 1.29 -9.58
N PRO A 49 6.27 1.12 -10.07
CA PRO A 49 5.47 2.25 -10.52
C PRO A 49 5.09 3.20 -9.37
N GLN A 50 4.79 2.66 -8.19
CA GLN A 50 4.27 3.46 -7.08
C GLN A 50 5.37 4.13 -6.26
N LEU A 51 6.31 3.35 -5.70
CA LEU A 51 7.32 3.87 -4.78
C LEU A 51 8.50 4.53 -5.50
N PHE A 52 8.90 4.03 -6.66
CA PHE A 52 10.08 4.54 -7.38
C PHE A 52 9.78 5.52 -8.51
N ILE A 53 8.52 5.66 -8.94
CA ILE A 53 8.15 6.57 -10.03
C ILE A 53 7.09 7.58 -9.56
N ARG A 54 5.88 7.13 -9.21
CA ARG A 54 4.77 8.03 -8.87
C ARG A 54 5.08 8.89 -7.65
N ILE A 55 5.49 8.30 -6.52
CA ILE A 55 5.77 9.08 -5.30
C ILE A 55 6.90 10.11 -5.52
N PRO A 56 8.05 9.76 -6.13
CA PRO A 56 9.09 10.74 -6.46
C PRO A 56 8.60 11.87 -7.38
N ILE A 57 7.78 11.56 -8.40
CA ILE A 57 7.19 12.60 -9.25
C ILE A 57 6.30 13.53 -8.43
N LEU A 58 5.44 13.00 -7.56
CA LEU A 58 4.60 13.81 -6.69
C LEU A 58 5.42 14.68 -5.74
N GLN A 59 6.52 14.16 -5.18
CA GLN A 59 7.43 14.94 -4.33
C GLN A 59 8.09 16.10 -5.11
N LEU A 60 8.54 15.86 -6.33
CA LEU A 60 9.09 16.90 -7.19
C LEU A 60 8.05 17.96 -7.56
N LEU A 61 6.81 17.56 -7.82
CA LEU A 61 5.70 18.48 -8.09
C LEU A 61 5.35 19.31 -6.86
N SER A 62 5.29 18.70 -5.68
CA SER A 62 5.01 19.39 -4.41
C SER A 62 6.10 20.35 -3.96
N ALA A 63 7.31 20.26 -4.53
CA ALA A 63 8.36 21.26 -4.31
C ALA A 63 8.09 22.58 -5.06
N ASN A 64 7.15 22.60 -6.01
CA ASN A 64 6.76 23.81 -6.73
C ASN A 64 5.61 24.53 -6.00
N PRO A 65 5.82 25.78 -5.53
CA PRO A 65 4.79 26.53 -4.80
C PRO A 65 3.46 26.69 -5.56
N SER A 66 3.49 26.80 -6.89
CA SER A 66 2.27 26.92 -7.69
C SER A 66 1.43 25.64 -7.66
N VAL A 67 2.06 24.47 -7.55
CA VAL A 67 1.35 23.19 -7.41
C VAL A 67 0.73 23.08 -6.03
N THR A 68 1.46 23.48 -4.99
CA THR A 68 0.95 23.51 -3.61
C THR A 68 -0.24 24.45 -3.48
N GLN A 69 -0.12 25.68 -3.99
CA GLN A 69 -1.22 26.64 -4.03
C GLN A 69 -2.43 26.10 -4.81
N PHE A 70 -2.21 25.51 -5.99
CA PHE A 70 -3.28 24.89 -6.76
C PHE A 70 -3.99 23.77 -5.97
N SER A 71 -3.23 22.96 -5.22
CA SER A 71 -3.79 21.86 -4.41
C SER A 71 -4.66 22.37 -3.27
N GLU A 72 -4.35 23.54 -2.71
CA GLU A 72 -5.13 24.19 -1.66
C GLU A 72 -6.40 24.83 -2.24
N ASP A 73 -6.25 25.59 -3.33
CA ASP A 73 -7.36 26.27 -4.01
C ASP A 73 -8.36 25.30 -4.63
N ASN A 74 -7.90 24.11 -5.07
CA ASN A 74 -8.69 23.13 -5.81
C ASN A 74 -8.66 21.73 -5.16
N LYS A 75 -8.72 21.67 -3.82
CA LYS A 75 -8.56 20.45 -3.01
C LYS A 75 -9.26 19.19 -3.57
N TYR A 76 -10.56 19.26 -3.87
CA TYR A 76 -11.31 18.09 -4.33
C TYR A 76 -10.87 17.61 -5.72
N PHE A 77 -10.58 18.55 -6.63
CA PHE A 77 -10.09 18.22 -7.96
C PHE A 77 -8.68 17.63 -7.89
N PHE A 78 -7.83 18.18 -7.03
CA PHE A 78 -6.50 17.62 -6.79
C PHE A 78 -6.55 16.20 -6.20
N LEU A 79 -7.49 15.92 -5.29
CA LEU A 79 -7.72 14.54 -4.79
C LEU A 79 -8.13 13.57 -5.92
N LEU A 80 -8.94 14.02 -6.89
CA LEU A 80 -9.27 13.21 -8.07
C LEU A 80 -8.03 12.94 -8.94
N ILE A 81 -7.16 13.92 -9.14
CA ILE A 81 -5.88 13.74 -9.86
C ILE A 81 -5.00 12.73 -9.13
N LEU A 82 -4.90 12.83 -7.79
CA LEU A 82 -4.13 11.89 -6.98
C LEU A 82 -4.70 10.46 -7.06
N ALA A 83 -6.02 10.30 -6.95
CA ALA A 83 -6.67 9.00 -7.06
C ALA A 83 -6.53 8.40 -8.47
N PHE A 84 -6.75 9.21 -9.50
CA PHE A 84 -6.60 8.79 -10.90
C PHE A 84 -5.16 8.37 -11.20
N SER A 85 -4.17 9.16 -10.79
CA SER A 85 -2.76 8.80 -10.95
C SER A 85 -2.39 7.53 -10.17
N ALA A 86 -2.95 7.30 -8.98
CA ALA A 86 -2.75 6.05 -8.24
C ALA A 86 -3.23 4.85 -9.06
N GLY A 87 -4.51 4.88 -9.46
CA GLY A 87 -5.12 3.80 -10.26
C GLY A 87 -4.40 3.55 -11.58
N LEU A 88 -3.96 4.61 -12.26
CA LEU A 88 -3.21 4.50 -13.52
C LEU A 88 -1.89 3.75 -13.34
N PHE A 89 -1.09 4.13 -12.33
CA PHE A 89 0.21 3.50 -12.08
C PHE A 89 0.07 2.06 -11.59
N GLU A 90 -0.86 1.81 -10.67
CA GLU A 90 -1.13 0.47 -10.14
C GLU A 90 -1.62 -0.50 -11.23
N THR A 91 -2.60 -0.08 -12.03
CA THR A 91 -3.15 -0.90 -13.12
C THR A 91 -2.13 -1.09 -14.24
N THR A 92 -1.28 -0.10 -14.53
CA THR A 92 -0.15 -0.24 -15.47
C THR A 92 0.87 -1.27 -14.96
N GLY A 93 1.25 -1.19 -13.70
CA GLY A 93 2.13 -2.19 -13.07
C GLY A 93 1.56 -3.60 -13.14
N ARG A 94 0.27 -3.74 -12.83
CA ARG A 94 -0.47 -5.02 -12.94
C ARG A 94 -0.48 -5.56 -14.37
N LEU A 95 -0.73 -4.71 -15.36
CA LEU A 95 -0.69 -5.08 -16.78
C LEU A 95 0.70 -5.61 -17.19
N ILE A 96 1.76 -4.92 -16.80
CA ILE A 96 3.14 -5.33 -17.11
C ILE A 96 3.43 -6.70 -16.49
N VAL A 97 3.12 -6.88 -15.21
CA VAL A 97 3.31 -8.16 -14.50
C VAL A 97 2.54 -9.29 -15.18
N LEU A 98 1.25 -9.09 -15.48
CA LEU A 98 0.42 -10.12 -16.11
C LEU A 98 0.90 -10.45 -17.53
N LYS A 99 1.39 -9.48 -18.30
CA LYS A 99 2.03 -9.70 -19.60
C LYS A 99 3.34 -10.48 -19.51
N VAL A 100 4.12 -10.27 -18.45
CA VAL A 100 5.36 -11.03 -18.22
C VAL A 100 5.03 -12.47 -17.80
N LEU A 101 4.05 -12.66 -16.92
CA LEU A 101 3.62 -13.98 -16.47
C LEU A 101 2.97 -14.80 -17.60
N SER A 102 2.19 -14.16 -18.48
CA SER A 102 1.52 -14.85 -19.58
C SER A 102 2.46 -15.43 -20.63
N LYS A 103 3.72 -14.97 -20.70
CA LYS A 103 4.77 -15.62 -21.53
C LYS A 103 5.11 -17.04 -21.08
N ASN A 104 4.81 -17.40 -19.83
CA ASN A 104 5.11 -18.69 -19.22
C ASN A 104 3.83 -19.45 -18.81
N GLU A 105 2.73 -19.22 -19.53
CA GLU A 105 1.35 -19.68 -19.23
C GLU A 105 0.69 -18.98 -18.03
N LEU A 106 -0.24 -18.07 -18.33
CA LEU A 106 -1.04 -17.40 -17.32
C LEU A 106 -2.03 -18.37 -16.67
N SER A 107 -1.82 -18.70 -15.41
CA SER A 107 -2.68 -19.60 -14.62
C SER A 107 -3.38 -18.86 -13.49
N TYR A 108 -4.49 -19.42 -13.00
CA TYR A 108 -5.21 -18.90 -11.83
C TYR A 108 -4.29 -18.68 -10.62
N TYR A 109 -3.42 -19.65 -10.31
CA TYR A 109 -2.46 -19.52 -9.20
C TYR A 109 -1.41 -18.43 -9.43
N SER A 110 -0.96 -18.23 -10.67
CA SER A 110 -0.06 -17.12 -10.98
C SER A 110 -0.75 -15.76 -10.83
N SER A 111 -2.03 -15.64 -11.20
CA SER A 111 -2.81 -14.41 -11.02
C SER A 111 -3.11 -14.13 -9.56
N LEU A 112 -3.45 -15.16 -8.77
CA LEU A 112 -3.60 -15.07 -7.32
C LEU A 112 -2.31 -14.61 -6.65
N GLY A 113 -1.19 -15.26 -6.98
CA GLY A 113 0.13 -14.90 -6.45
C GLY A 113 0.50 -13.45 -6.78
N ALA A 114 0.31 -13.03 -8.04
CA ALA A 114 0.59 -11.67 -8.45
C ALA A 114 -0.29 -10.63 -7.74
N GLY A 115 -1.59 -10.89 -7.61
CA GLY A 115 -2.49 -9.96 -6.92
C GLY A 115 -2.19 -9.87 -5.42
N TYR A 116 -1.88 -11.01 -4.80
CA TYR A 116 -1.45 -11.05 -3.41
C TYR A 116 -0.15 -10.26 -3.20
N GLY A 117 0.87 -10.50 -4.03
CA GLY A 117 2.14 -9.81 -3.94
C GLY A 117 2.02 -8.30 -4.12
N HIS A 118 1.15 -7.86 -5.04
CA HIS A 118 0.87 -6.44 -5.27
C HIS A 118 0.25 -5.78 -4.02
N GLY A 119 -0.84 -6.33 -3.51
CA GLY A 119 -1.50 -5.79 -2.31
C GLY A 119 -0.64 -5.91 -1.05
N ALA A 120 0.12 -7.00 -0.90
CA ALA A 120 1.05 -7.18 0.22
C ALA A 120 2.17 -6.13 0.20
N ALA A 121 2.72 -5.84 -0.98
CA ALA A 121 3.74 -4.81 -1.13
C ALA A 121 3.20 -3.41 -0.81
N GLU A 122 1.95 -3.11 -1.16
CA GLU A 122 1.29 -1.87 -0.76
C GLU A 122 1.10 -1.79 0.75
N ALA A 123 0.57 -2.85 1.38
CA ALA A 123 0.34 -2.89 2.81
C ALA A 123 1.65 -2.68 3.60
N VAL A 124 2.74 -3.36 3.20
CA VAL A 124 4.06 -3.22 3.80
C VAL A 124 4.64 -1.83 3.54
N GLY A 125 4.67 -1.40 2.28
CA GLY A 125 5.40 -0.22 1.83
C GLY A 125 4.77 1.10 2.26
N LEU A 126 3.44 1.20 2.27
CA LEU A 126 2.75 2.45 2.63
C LEU A 126 2.38 2.50 4.12
N ILE A 127 1.74 1.46 4.64
CA ILE A 127 1.22 1.46 6.01
C ILE A 127 2.20 0.83 6.98
N GLY A 128 2.80 -0.30 6.64
CA GLY A 128 3.76 -0.99 7.53
C GLY A 128 4.93 -0.10 7.94
N LEU A 129 5.58 0.56 6.99
CA LEU A 129 6.67 1.51 7.27
C LEU A 129 6.22 2.70 8.13
N THR A 130 5.04 3.25 7.85
CA THR A 130 4.45 4.33 8.65
C THR A 130 4.20 3.88 10.09
N TYR A 131 3.72 2.66 10.30
CA TYR A 131 3.41 2.14 11.63
C TYR A 131 4.65 1.75 12.44
N ILE A 132 5.79 1.44 11.79
CA ILE A 132 7.09 1.37 12.47
C ILE A 132 7.44 2.73 13.08
N ASN A 133 7.31 3.82 12.31
CA ASN A 133 7.55 5.15 12.86
C ASN A 133 6.56 5.49 13.97
N ASN A 134 5.30 5.10 13.84
CA ASN A 134 4.30 5.38 14.86
C ASN A 134 4.60 4.71 16.21
N ILE A 135 5.10 3.47 16.21
CA ILE A 135 5.46 2.81 17.48
C ILE A 135 6.69 3.48 18.12
N ILE A 136 7.67 3.91 17.31
CA ILE A 136 8.84 4.66 17.78
C ILE A 136 8.39 5.98 18.45
N PHE A 137 7.55 6.77 17.76
CA PHE A 137 7.04 8.02 18.33
C PHE A 137 6.18 7.80 19.58
N ALA A 138 5.34 6.78 19.61
CA ALA A 138 4.53 6.46 20.79
C ALA A 138 5.41 6.15 22.02
N ILE A 139 6.52 5.41 21.83
CA ILE A 139 7.50 5.13 22.89
C ILE A 139 8.20 6.44 23.32
N MET A 140 8.64 7.27 22.37
CA MET A 140 9.34 8.53 22.69
C MET A 140 8.45 9.50 23.47
N ILE A 141 7.18 9.63 23.09
CA ILE A 141 6.19 10.46 23.80
C ILE A 141 5.97 9.94 25.22
N ASN A 142 5.84 8.63 25.40
CA ASN A 142 5.55 8.04 26.72
C ASN A 142 6.76 8.00 27.66
N THR A 143 7.97 7.95 27.11
CA THR A 143 9.22 8.01 27.88
C THR A 143 9.73 9.43 28.12
N GLY A 144 9.11 10.44 27.50
CA GLY A 144 9.56 11.83 27.57
C GLY A 144 10.86 12.10 26.80
N SER A 145 11.24 11.21 25.88
CA SER A 145 12.46 11.31 25.05
C SER A 145 12.23 11.98 23.69
N LEU A 146 11.02 12.49 23.44
CA LEU A 146 10.70 13.21 22.21
C LEU A 146 11.54 14.51 22.13
N PRO A 147 12.23 14.78 21.00
CA PRO A 147 13.00 16.01 20.83
C PRO A 147 12.13 17.26 20.94
N LEU A 148 12.74 18.38 21.31
CA LEU A 148 12.08 19.68 21.33
C LEU A 148 11.98 20.26 19.92
N GLY A 149 10.84 20.90 19.63
CA GLY A 149 10.59 21.61 18.37
C GLY A 149 9.11 21.58 17.99
N GLU A 150 8.64 22.61 17.28
CA GLU A 150 7.23 22.74 16.88
C GLU A 150 6.74 21.52 16.08
N GLN A 151 7.61 20.94 15.24
CA GLN A 151 7.31 19.72 14.50
C GLN A 151 7.01 18.52 15.43
N TYR A 152 7.75 18.37 16.53
CA TYR A 152 7.55 17.25 17.44
C TYR A 152 6.33 17.44 18.35
N GLU A 153 6.02 18.68 18.74
CA GLU A 153 4.80 18.97 19.49
C GLU A 153 3.55 18.72 18.65
N SER A 154 3.53 19.07 17.36
CA SER A 154 2.41 18.74 16.47
C SER A 154 2.23 17.23 16.25
N ILE A 155 3.33 16.47 16.14
CA ILE A 155 3.27 14.99 16.14
C ILE A 155 2.67 14.48 17.44
N LYS A 156 3.16 14.96 18.58
CA LYS A 156 2.67 14.55 19.90
C LYS A 156 1.18 14.86 20.07
N GLU A 157 0.73 16.06 19.70
CA GLU A 157 -0.69 16.44 19.73
C GLU A 157 -1.54 15.50 18.87
N THR A 158 -1.06 15.15 17.67
CA THR A 158 -1.73 14.19 16.79
C THR A 158 -1.94 12.85 17.49
N PHE A 159 -0.92 12.31 18.17
CA PHE A 159 -1.04 11.03 18.90
C PHE A 159 -1.96 11.10 20.14
N LEU A 160 -2.09 12.27 20.77
CA LEU A 160 -2.93 12.46 21.95
C LEU A 160 -4.40 12.69 21.60
N THR A 161 -4.69 13.23 20.42
CA THR A 161 -6.04 13.58 19.97
C THR A 161 -6.65 12.54 19.02
N THR A 162 -5.82 11.78 18.30
CA THR A 162 -6.29 10.74 17.38
C THR A 162 -7.02 9.63 18.13
N SER A 163 -8.24 9.32 17.69
CA SER A 163 -9.01 8.19 18.23
C SER A 163 -8.23 6.88 18.07
N SER A 164 -8.14 6.10 19.15
CA SER A 164 -7.45 4.80 19.13
C SER A 164 -8.02 3.84 18.08
N SER A 165 -9.33 3.95 17.76
CA SER A 165 -9.99 3.14 16.73
C SER A 165 -9.40 3.33 15.33
N LEU A 166 -8.86 4.51 15.01
CA LEU A 166 -8.26 4.78 13.70
C LEU A 166 -6.98 3.98 13.46
N PHE A 167 -6.20 3.72 14.53
CA PHE A 167 -5.02 2.87 14.42
C PHE A 167 -5.40 1.43 14.04
N TYR A 168 -6.50 0.89 14.57
CA TYR A 168 -7.01 -0.43 14.17
C TYR A 168 -7.61 -0.42 12.77
N ALA A 169 -8.38 0.62 12.44
CA ALA A 169 -9.04 0.76 11.15
C ALA A 169 -8.04 0.70 9.99
N ALA A 170 -6.86 1.33 10.15
CA ALA A 170 -5.80 1.29 9.15
C ALA A 170 -5.33 -0.15 8.84
N GLY A 171 -5.17 -1.01 9.86
CA GLY A 171 -4.80 -2.41 9.65
C GLY A 171 -5.90 -3.20 8.96
N ILE A 172 -7.15 -3.02 9.40
CA ILE A 172 -8.32 -3.69 8.80
C ILE A 172 -8.48 -3.30 7.33
N GLU A 173 -8.35 -2.01 7.02
CA GLU A 173 -8.40 -1.49 5.66
C GLU A 173 -7.37 -2.20 4.78
N ARG A 174 -6.13 -2.39 5.27
CA ARG A 174 -5.09 -3.09 4.49
C ARG A 174 -5.42 -4.55 4.19
N VAL A 175 -6.09 -5.27 5.10
CA VAL A 175 -6.56 -6.63 4.80
C VAL A 175 -7.55 -6.61 3.64
N LEU A 176 -8.52 -5.68 3.67
CA LEU A 176 -9.51 -5.51 2.60
C LEU A 176 -8.85 -5.10 1.28
N THR A 177 -7.89 -4.19 1.33
CA THR A 177 -7.10 -3.75 0.16
C THR A 177 -6.37 -4.93 -0.49
N VAL A 178 -5.70 -5.79 0.29
CA VAL A 178 -5.03 -6.99 -0.25
C VAL A 178 -6.03 -7.91 -0.96
N VAL A 179 -7.19 -8.16 -0.36
CA VAL A 179 -8.26 -8.96 -0.99
C VAL A 179 -8.72 -8.32 -2.30
N PHE A 180 -8.86 -7.00 -2.32
CA PHE A 180 -9.26 -6.26 -3.51
C PHE A 180 -8.22 -6.36 -4.63
N HIS A 181 -6.92 -6.22 -4.35
CA HIS A 181 -5.88 -6.40 -5.36
C HIS A 181 -5.80 -7.81 -5.92
N ILE A 182 -6.05 -8.83 -5.09
CA ILE A 182 -6.18 -10.21 -5.56
C ILE A 182 -7.33 -10.32 -6.56
N ALA A 183 -8.52 -9.82 -6.19
CA ALA A 183 -9.71 -9.88 -7.03
C ALA A 183 -9.49 -9.15 -8.38
N LEU A 184 -8.98 -7.91 -8.34
CA LEU A 184 -8.69 -7.13 -9.54
C LEU A 184 -7.64 -7.81 -10.43
N THR A 185 -6.61 -8.40 -9.85
CA THR A 185 -5.54 -9.06 -10.63
C THR A 185 -6.04 -10.35 -11.30
N VAL A 186 -6.88 -11.12 -10.62
CA VAL A 186 -7.52 -12.30 -11.22
C VAL A 186 -8.50 -11.89 -12.31
N LEU A 187 -9.32 -10.87 -12.08
CA LEU A 187 -10.24 -10.33 -13.09
C LEU A 187 -9.47 -9.84 -14.32
N PHE A 188 -8.41 -9.08 -14.13
CA PHE A 188 -7.62 -8.55 -15.24
C PHE A 188 -6.92 -9.68 -16.02
N ALA A 189 -6.38 -10.68 -15.32
CA ALA A 189 -5.83 -11.88 -15.95
C ALA A 189 -6.88 -12.61 -16.81
N TYR A 190 -8.10 -12.74 -16.30
CA TYR A 190 -9.21 -13.30 -17.05
C TYR A 190 -9.55 -12.46 -18.29
N MET A 191 -9.61 -11.14 -18.17
CA MET A 191 -9.87 -10.24 -19.30
C MET A 191 -8.78 -10.33 -20.38
N ILE A 192 -7.51 -10.45 -19.99
CA ILE A 192 -6.39 -10.69 -20.90
C ILE A 192 -6.58 -12.03 -21.63
N SER A 193 -6.97 -13.09 -20.93
CA SER A 193 -7.23 -14.42 -21.53
C SER A 193 -8.34 -14.39 -22.59
N LYS A 194 -9.31 -13.47 -22.43
CA LYS A 194 -10.41 -13.23 -23.37
C LYS A 194 -10.07 -12.21 -24.46
N LYS A 195 -8.81 -11.79 -24.58
CA LYS A 195 -8.36 -10.73 -25.51
C LYS A 195 -9.07 -9.38 -25.30
N LYS A 196 -9.55 -9.12 -24.08
CA LYS A 196 -10.23 -7.88 -23.66
C LYS A 196 -9.35 -7.02 -22.75
N THR A 197 -8.05 -6.92 -23.07
CA THR A 197 -7.06 -6.21 -22.24
C THR A 197 -7.43 -4.76 -21.97
N LEU A 198 -7.95 -4.02 -22.96
CA LEU A 198 -8.34 -2.62 -22.77
C LEU A 198 -9.49 -2.49 -21.77
N ALA A 199 -10.53 -3.32 -21.89
CA ALA A 199 -11.64 -3.30 -20.94
C ALA A 199 -11.18 -3.66 -19.52
N GLY A 200 -10.28 -4.65 -19.38
CA GLY A 200 -9.70 -4.98 -18.07
C GLY A 200 -8.72 -3.94 -17.51
N PHE A 201 -8.26 -2.98 -18.31
CA PHE A 201 -7.45 -1.86 -17.85
C PHE A 201 -8.31 -0.69 -17.34
N ILE A 202 -9.51 -0.54 -17.91
CA ILE A 202 -10.44 0.54 -17.57
C ILE A 202 -11.29 0.20 -16.33
N ILE A 203 -11.60 -1.09 -16.15
CA ILE A 203 -12.37 -1.64 -15.01
C ILE A 203 -11.43 -1.99 -13.86
#